data_AF-A0A3R7AJX7-F1
#
_entry.id   AF-A0A3R7AJX7-F1
#
_cell.length_a   1.000
_cell.length_b   1.000
_cell.length_c   1.000
_cell.angle_alpha   90.00
_cell.angle_beta   90.00
_cell.angle_gamma   90.00
#
_symmetry.space_group_name_H-M   'P 1'
#
loop_
_entity.id
_entity.type
_entity.pdbx_description
1 polymer ?
#
loop_
_entity_poly.entity_id
_entity_poly.type
_entity_poly.pdbx_seq_one_letter_code
_entity_poly.pdbx_strand_id
1 'polypeptide(L)'
;MKPISAMALLFVVFLGALFIYVSEDIPDFGDPYSPANRYVNLHISIDVGADGLEDSLRAGVIPEELSSRIKARGFPSPSETEYSVEEVEGGWDVLIAKEELLYPEPEKYYFLKEEEEGNKLVVYRYSIPVRWEEKCEEEIGVPNMVTAGLADYRGYDTLGETTVIFTAGIAVILLLRRRGKL
;
A
#
# COMPACT_ATOMS: atom_id res chain seq x y z
N MET A 1 -41.53 22.02 7.86
CA MET A 1 -40.32 21.30 7.41
C MET A 1 -40.77 20.20 6.46
N LYS A 2 -40.11 19.97 5.30
CA LYS A 2 -40.50 18.85 4.43
C LYS A 2 -40.16 17.55 5.19
N PRO A 3 -41.10 16.59 5.30
CA PRO A 3 -40.79 15.32 5.93
C PRO A 3 -39.68 14.61 5.14
N ILE A 4 -38.77 13.95 5.86
CA ILE A 4 -37.76 13.09 5.23
C ILE A 4 -38.53 12.01 4.44
N SER A 5 -38.20 11.84 3.17
CA SER A 5 -38.83 10.81 2.35
C SER A 5 -38.52 9.44 2.95
N ALA A 6 -39.52 8.57 3.10
CA ALA A 6 -39.31 7.18 3.56
C ALA A 6 -38.24 6.46 2.72
N MET A 7 -38.11 6.83 1.44
CA MET A 7 -37.08 6.31 0.54
C MET A 7 -35.67 6.76 0.93
N ALA A 8 -35.50 7.97 1.47
CA ALA A 8 -34.21 8.43 1.97
C ALA A 8 -33.79 7.66 3.22
N LEU A 9 -34.74 7.33 4.11
CA LEU A 9 -34.46 6.51 5.30
C LEU A 9 -34.06 5.09 4.91
N LEU A 10 -34.79 4.46 3.99
CA LEU A 10 -34.45 3.13 3.46
C LEU A 10 -33.06 3.10 2.83
N PHE A 11 -32.72 4.14 2.07
CA PHE A 11 -31.40 4.27 1.47
C PHE A 11 -30.29 4.35 2.52
N VAL A 12 -30.48 5.12 3.59
CA VAL A 12 -29.51 5.23 4.69
C VAL A 12 -29.33 3.89 5.41
N VAL A 13 -30.42 3.18 5.70
CA VAL A 13 -30.36 1.85 6.33
C VAL A 13 -29.63 0.86 5.43
N PHE A 14 -29.95 0.86 4.13
CA PHE A 14 -29.27 0.02 3.14
C PHE A 14 -27.76 0.32 3.08
N LEU A 15 -27.38 1.60 3.01
CA LEU A 15 -25.98 2.01 2.99
C LEU A 15 -25.25 1.58 4.26
N GLY A 16 -25.87 1.72 5.43
CA GLY A 16 -25.32 1.27 6.70
C GLY A 16 -25.11 -0.25 6.75
N ALA A 17 -26.09 -1.03 6.31
CA ALA A 17 -25.98 -2.49 6.23
C ALA A 17 -24.87 -2.92 5.25
N LEU A 18 -24.74 -2.22 4.12
CA LEU A 18 -23.67 -2.47 3.15
C LEU A 18 -22.28 -2.20 3.76
N PHE A 19 -22.12 -1.12 4.53
CA PHE A 19 -20.84 -0.84 5.20
C PHE A 19 -20.48 -1.88 6.26
N ILE A 20 -21.46 -2.37 7.02
CA ILE A 20 -21.23 -3.46 7.99
C ILE A 20 -20.79 -4.72 7.26
N TYR A 21 -21.48 -5.09 6.18
CA TYR A 21 -21.10 -6.25 5.36
C TYR A 21 -19.66 -6.15 4.84
N VAL A 22 -19.27 -5.00 4.27
CA VAL A 22 -17.91 -4.79 3.78
C VAL A 22 -16.87 -4.81 4.90
N SER A 23 -17.24 -4.42 6.13
CA SER A 23 -16.31 -4.42 7.26
C SER A 23 -15.89 -5.82 7.72
N GLU A 24 -16.64 -6.86 7.37
CA GLU A 24 -16.31 -8.25 7.70
C GLU A 24 -15.10 -8.78 6.90
N ASP A 25 -14.78 -8.18 5.73
CA ASP A 25 -13.63 -8.56 4.91
C ASP A 25 -12.32 -7.87 5.34
N ILE A 26 -12.36 -7.01 6.37
CA ILE A 26 -11.19 -6.28 6.85
C ILE A 26 -10.35 -7.22 7.74
N PRO A 27 -9.00 -7.22 7.61
CA PRO A 27 -8.13 -7.99 8.51
C PRO A 27 -8.35 -7.65 9.99
N ASP A 28 -8.00 -8.61 10.86
CA ASP A 28 -8.05 -8.40 12.30
C ASP A 28 -7.25 -7.16 12.72
N PHE A 29 -7.81 -6.40 13.66
CA PHE A 29 -7.18 -5.18 14.14
C PHE A 29 -5.81 -5.48 14.75
N GLY A 30 -4.77 -4.85 14.21
CA GLY A 30 -3.39 -4.99 14.70
C GLY A 30 -2.66 -6.24 14.20
N ASP A 31 -3.18 -6.96 13.20
CA ASP A 31 -2.48 -8.10 12.61
C ASP A 31 -1.21 -7.67 11.85
N PRO A 32 0.00 -8.05 12.32
CA PRO A 32 1.26 -7.70 11.67
C PRO A 32 1.54 -8.55 10.42
N TYR A 33 0.72 -9.56 10.14
CA TYR A 33 0.80 -10.39 8.94
C TYR A 33 -0.26 -10.03 7.89
N SER A 34 -1.09 -9.02 8.17
CA SER A 34 -2.10 -8.58 7.22
C SER A 34 -1.45 -8.05 5.93
N PRO A 35 -2.11 -8.20 4.76
CA PRO A 35 -1.55 -7.74 3.49
C PRO A 35 -1.17 -6.25 3.49
N ALA A 36 -1.90 -5.42 4.24
CA ALA A 36 -1.62 -3.99 4.36
C ALA A 36 -0.34 -3.68 5.14
N ASN A 37 0.04 -4.52 6.11
CA ASN A 37 1.19 -4.35 6.99
C ASN A 37 2.44 -5.13 6.53
N ARG A 38 2.34 -5.96 5.48
CA ARG A 38 3.47 -6.68 4.89
C ARG A 38 3.51 -6.52 3.39
N TYR A 39 2.96 -7.49 2.68
CA TYR A 39 3.10 -7.60 1.24
C TYR A 39 1.92 -8.35 0.64
N VAL A 40 1.71 -8.15 -0.66
CA VAL A 40 0.63 -8.76 -1.44
C VAL A 40 1.23 -9.65 -2.52
N ASN A 41 0.67 -10.84 -2.72
CA ASN A 41 1.11 -11.77 -3.74
C ASN A 41 0.85 -11.20 -5.15
N LEU A 42 1.89 -11.07 -5.98
CA LEU A 42 1.75 -10.58 -7.37
C LEU A 42 1.30 -11.67 -8.35
N HIS A 43 1.20 -12.91 -7.89
CA HIS A 43 0.89 -14.09 -8.68
C HIS A 43 1.88 -14.22 -9.85
N ILE A 44 3.15 -13.95 -9.55
CA ILE A 44 4.30 -14.13 -10.42
C ILE A 44 5.17 -15.16 -9.73
N SER A 45 5.44 -16.26 -10.43
CA SER A 45 6.33 -17.30 -9.94
C SER A 45 7.21 -17.84 -11.05
N ILE A 46 8.37 -18.37 -10.67
CA ILE A 46 9.24 -19.18 -11.52
C ILE A 46 9.49 -20.52 -10.83
N ASP A 47 9.63 -21.58 -11.62
CA ASP A 47 9.97 -22.90 -11.09
C ASP A 47 11.46 -22.90 -10.73
N VAL A 48 11.76 -23.19 -9.48
CA VAL A 48 13.12 -23.45 -9.00
C VAL A 48 13.49 -24.82 -9.58
N GLY A 49 14.51 -24.87 -10.43
CA GLY A 49 15.00 -26.13 -10.99
C GLY A 49 15.68 -27.00 -9.93
N ALA A 50 16.27 -28.11 -10.34
CA ALA A 50 17.19 -28.90 -9.50
C ALA A 50 18.53 -28.16 -9.23
N ASP A 51 18.79 -27.08 -9.97
CA ASP A 51 19.96 -26.23 -9.84
C ASP A 51 19.59 -24.99 -9.01
N GLY A 52 20.23 -24.83 -7.85
CA GLY A 52 19.83 -23.92 -6.78
C GLY A 52 19.76 -22.44 -7.17
N LEU A 53 18.54 -21.93 -7.34
CA LEU A 53 18.29 -20.48 -7.40
C LEU A 53 18.71 -19.78 -6.11
N GLU A 54 18.70 -20.49 -4.98
CA GLU A 54 19.19 -19.98 -3.69
C GLU A 54 20.59 -19.40 -3.80
N ASP A 55 21.50 -20.06 -4.53
CA ASP A 55 22.88 -19.59 -4.65
C ASP A 55 22.98 -18.29 -5.45
N SER A 56 22.12 -18.11 -6.46
CA SER A 56 22.04 -16.86 -7.23
C SER A 56 21.46 -15.71 -6.40
N LEU A 57 20.43 -15.99 -5.59
CA LEU A 57 19.81 -15.01 -4.71
C LEU A 57 20.74 -14.64 -3.54
N ARG A 58 21.47 -15.62 -2.99
CA ARG A 58 22.54 -15.39 -1.99
C ARG A 58 23.71 -14.61 -2.56
N ALA A 59 23.99 -14.76 -3.86
CA ALA A 59 24.95 -13.92 -4.58
C ALA A 59 24.40 -12.52 -4.90
N GLY A 60 23.15 -12.21 -4.53
CA GLY A 60 22.51 -10.93 -4.75
C GLY A 60 21.98 -10.72 -6.17
N VAL A 61 21.83 -11.78 -6.96
CA VAL A 61 21.43 -11.70 -8.37
C VAL A 61 20.03 -12.26 -8.56
N ILE A 62 19.14 -11.45 -9.10
CA ILE A 62 17.77 -11.86 -9.43
C ILE A 62 17.76 -12.51 -10.83
N PRO A 63 17.11 -13.69 -11.01
CA PRO A 63 17.00 -14.33 -12.31
C PRO A 63 16.34 -13.43 -13.37
N GLU A 64 16.93 -13.37 -14.57
CA GLU A 64 16.44 -12.52 -15.67
C GLU A 64 15.01 -12.87 -16.10
N GLU A 65 14.62 -14.14 -16.00
CA GLU A 65 13.24 -14.58 -16.25
C GLU A 65 12.26 -13.91 -15.27
N LEU A 66 12.62 -13.81 -13.99
CA LEU A 66 11.79 -13.17 -12.98
C LEU A 66 11.63 -11.67 -13.26
N SER A 67 12.75 -10.98 -13.52
CA SER A 67 12.76 -9.57 -13.88
C SER A 67 11.91 -9.29 -15.11
N SER A 68 11.99 -10.15 -16.13
CA SER A 68 11.18 -10.05 -17.35
C SER A 68 9.68 -10.21 -17.07
N ARG A 69 9.30 -11.15 -16.20
CA ARG A 69 7.89 -11.35 -15.79
C ARG A 69 7.35 -10.18 -14.97
N ILE A 70 8.17 -9.63 -14.06
CA ILE A 70 7.84 -8.43 -13.27
C ILE A 70 7.59 -7.24 -14.21
N LYS A 71 8.48 -7.02 -15.17
CA LYS A 71 8.34 -5.98 -16.19
C LYS A 71 7.09 -6.15 -17.05
N ALA A 72 6.79 -7.38 -17.47
CA ALA A 72 5.61 -7.67 -18.27
C ALA A 72 4.28 -7.35 -17.53
N ARG A 73 4.30 -7.33 -16.20
CA ARG A 73 3.17 -6.92 -15.35
C ARG A 73 3.12 -5.41 -15.08
N GLY A 74 4.09 -4.63 -15.59
CA GLY A 74 4.15 -3.18 -15.45
C GLY A 74 4.75 -2.70 -14.13
N PHE A 75 5.48 -3.57 -13.42
CA PHE A 75 6.20 -3.18 -12.21
C PHE A 75 7.69 -2.86 -12.50
N PRO A 76 8.37 -2.08 -11.65
CA PRO A 76 9.80 -1.77 -11.78
C PRO A 76 10.66 -3.03 -11.88
N SER A 77 11.36 -3.20 -13.01
CA SER A 77 12.19 -4.38 -13.21
C SER A 77 13.54 -4.22 -12.49
N PRO A 78 13.96 -5.18 -11.64
CA PRO A 78 15.31 -5.16 -11.07
C PRO A 78 16.42 -5.18 -12.14
N SER A 79 16.15 -5.57 -13.38
CA SER A 79 17.14 -5.49 -14.46
C SER A 79 17.38 -4.09 -15.02
N GLU A 80 16.50 -3.12 -14.74
CA GLU A 80 16.57 -1.75 -15.27
C GLU A 80 16.84 -0.70 -14.19
N THR A 81 16.65 -1.06 -12.93
CA THR A 81 16.85 -0.19 -11.77
C THR A 81 17.98 -0.73 -10.90
N GLU A 82 18.69 0.15 -10.22
CA GLU A 82 19.62 -0.27 -9.17
C GLU A 82 18.84 -0.97 -8.05
N TYR A 83 19.29 -2.18 -7.69
CA TYR A 83 18.64 -2.99 -6.66
C TYR A 83 19.69 -3.64 -5.75
N SER A 84 19.24 -4.03 -4.56
CA SER A 84 19.98 -4.88 -3.64
C SER A 84 19.07 -5.99 -3.12
N VAL A 85 19.68 -7.13 -2.79
CA VAL A 85 18.97 -8.29 -2.26
C VAL A 85 19.51 -8.59 -0.88
N GLU A 86 18.62 -8.70 0.09
CA GLU A 86 18.93 -9.01 1.48
C GLU A 86 18.22 -10.31 1.88
N GLU A 87 18.98 -11.30 2.34
CA GLU A 87 18.41 -12.55 2.86
C GLU A 87 17.81 -12.31 4.26
N VAL A 88 16.54 -12.66 4.42
CA VAL A 88 15.77 -12.46 5.66
C VAL A 88 15.07 -13.75 6.07
N GLU A 89 14.49 -13.78 7.26
CA GLU A 89 13.79 -14.97 7.74
C GLU A 89 12.62 -15.33 6.81
N GLY A 90 12.76 -16.47 6.11
CA GLY A 90 11.72 -17.01 5.22
C GLY A 90 11.73 -16.49 3.78
N GLY A 91 12.75 -15.74 3.35
CA GLY A 91 12.87 -15.28 1.96
C GLY A 91 13.96 -14.23 1.72
N TRP A 92 13.76 -13.42 0.69
CA TRP A 92 14.68 -12.35 0.30
C TRP A 92 13.95 -11.03 0.07
N ASP A 93 14.45 -9.98 0.69
CA ASP A 93 14.04 -8.60 0.44
C ASP A 93 14.76 -8.07 -0.80
N VAL A 94 14.01 -7.52 -1.74
CA VAL A 94 14.54 -6.82 -2.90
C VAL A 94 14.27 -5.34 -2.71
N LEU A 95 15.33 -4.59 -2.46
CA LEU A 95 15.28 -3.15 -2.33
C LEU A 95 15.55 -2.51 -3.69
N ILE A 96 14.70 -1.57 -4.10
CA ILE A 96 14.85 -0.82 -5.34
C ILE A 96 15.24 0.61 -4.99
N ALA A 97 16.32 1.11 -5.61
CA ALA A 97 16.69 2.50 -5.50
C ALA A 97 15.65 3.37 -6.23
N LYS A 98 15.16 4.40 -5.54
CA LYS A 98 14.24 5.38 -6.11
C LYS A 98 15.00 6.67 -6.39
N GLU A 99 14.85 7.18 -7.61
CA GLU A 99 15.33 8.52 -7.98
C GLU A 99 14.35 9.59 -7.44
N GLU A 100 14.14 9.61 -6.12
CA GLU A 100 13.29 10.58 -5.44
C GLU A 100 14.12 11.70 -4.79
N LEU A 101 13.64 12.94 -4.89
CA LEU A 101 14.34 14.11 -4.33
C LEU A 101 14.27 14.17 -2.80
N LEU A 102 13.17 13.69 -2.23
CA LEU A 102 12.89 13.79 -0.79
C LEU A 102 13.26 12.51 -0.03
N TYR A 103 13.10 11.34 -0.66
CA TYR A 103 13.29 10.03 -0.03
C TYR A 103 14.19 9.13 -0.89
N PRO A 104 15.50 9.45 -1.01
CA PRO A 104 16.40 8.79 -1.95
C PRO A 104 16.83 7.38 -1.52
N GLU A 105 16.53 6.98 -0.29
CA GLU A 105 16.95 5.68 0.22
C GLU A 105 16.21 4.53 -0.48
N PRO A 106 16.90 3.41 -0.79
CA PRO A 106 16.29 2.23 -1.38
C PRO A 106 15.07 1.76 -0.58
N GLU A 107 14.01 1.40 -1.29
CA GLU A 107 12.77 0.92 -0.69
C GLU A 107 12.66 -0.59 -0.84
N LYS A 108 12.30 -1.30 0.22
CA LYS A 108 11.82 -2.69 0.13
C LYS A 108 10.62 -2.75 -0.80
N TYR A 109 10.81 -3.32 -1.98
CA TYR A 109 9.79 -3.28 -3.03
C TYR A 109 9.21 -4.67 -3.31
N TYR A 110 10.08 -5.68 -3.39
CA TYR A 110 9.65 -7.07 -3.51
C TYR A 110 10.11 -7.90 -2.32
N PHE A 111 9.29 -8.88 -1.98
CA PHE A 111 9.67 -9.98 -1.12
C PHE A 111 9.60 -11.25 -1.96
N LEU A 112 10.72 -11.97 -2.06
CA LEU A 112 10.81 -13.24 -2.76
C LEU A 112 10.71 -14.35 -1.72
N LYS A 113 9.77 -15.26 -1.92
CA LYS A 113 9.60 -16.40 -1.03
C LYS A 113 9.50 -17.67 -1.84
N GLU A 114 10.19 -18.69 -1.37
CA GLU A 114 10.02 -20.04 -1.89
C GLU A 114 8.79 -20.68 -1.25
N GLU A 115 7.86 -21.14 -2.08
CA GLU A 115 6.72 -21.93 -1.61
C GLU A 115 7.08 -23.42 -1.64
N GLU A 116 6.99 -24.05 -0.46
CA GLU A 116 7.28 -25.49 -0.25
C GLU A 116 6.42 -26.38 -1.16
N GLU A 117 5.20 -25.94 -1.48
CA GLU A 117 4.22 -26.65 -2.29
C GLU A 117 4.45 -26.39 -3.79
N GLY A 118 5.65 -26.69 -4.30
CA GLY A 118 5.90 -26.69 -5.75
C GLY A 118 7.31 -26.33 -6.22
N ASN A 119 8.27 -26.08 -5.32
CA ASN A 119 9.61 -25.62 -5.68
C ASN A 119 9.52 -24.35 -6.54
N LYS A 120 8.75 -23.36 -6.09
CA LYS A 120 8.48 -22.12 -6.83
C LYS A 120 8.96 -20.93 -6.05
N LEU A 121 9.65 -20.03 -6.73
CA LEU A 121 9.98 -18.72 -6.21
C LEU A 121 8.85 -17.76 -6.58
N VAL A 122 8.14 -17.25 -5.57
CA VAL A 122 6.97 -16.38 -5.71
C VAL A 122 7.34 -14.95 -5.34
N VAL A 123 6.86 -13.99 -6.14
CA VAL A 123 7.06 -12.55 -5.91
C VAL A 123 5.88 -11.95 -5.17
N TYR A 124 6.17 -11.34 -4.04
CA TYR A 124 5.25 -10.49 -3.31
C TYR A 124 5.71 -9.04 -3.43
N ARG A 125 4.76 -8.11 -3.36
CA ARG A 125 5.04 -6.68 -3.36
C ARG A 125 4.83 -6.14 -1.95
N TYR A 126 5.83 -5.48 -1.40
CA TYR A 126 5.70 -4.77 -0.14
C TYR A 126 4.62 -3.68 -0.21
N SER A 127 3.82 -3.61 0.84
CA SER A 127 2.81 -2.57 1.00
C SER A 127 3.50 -1.29 1.45
N ILE A 128 3.03 -0.15 0.92
CA ILE A 128 3.59 1.18 1.21
C ILE A 128 3.76 1.47 2.71
N PRO A 129 2.82 1.08 3.61
CA PRO A 129 2.97 1.33 5.04
C PRO A 129 4.23 0.73 5.68
N VAL A 130 4.83 -0.31 5.09
CA VAL A 130 6.06 -0.92 5.60
C VAL A 130 7.21 0.08 5.64
N ARG A 131 7.40 0.88 4.58
CA ARG A 131 8.40 1.96 4.60
C ARG A 131 8.08 2.99 5.68
N TRP A 132 6.81 3.36 5.83
CA TRP A 132 6.41 4.34 6.84
C TRP A 132 6.72 3.84 8.25
N GLU A 133 6.49 2.56 8.52
CA GLU A 133 6.85 1.95 9.80
C GLU A 133 8.37 1.95 10.04
N GLU A 134 9.15 1.56 9.03
CA GLU A 134 10.61 1.42 9.17
C GLU A 134 11.37 2.76 9.17
N LYS A 135 10.87 3.77 8.45
CA LYS A 135 11.64 4.98 8.09
C LYS A 135 11.02 6.31 8.51
N CYS A 136 9.76 6.37 8.96
CA CYS A 136 9.12 7.68 9.22
C CYS A 136 9.83 8.55 10.26
N GLU A 137 10.42 7.95 11.29
CA GLU A 137 11.15 8.70 12.31
C GLU A 137 12.44 9.31 11.76
N GLU A 138 13.17 8.56 10.92
CA GLU A 138 14.39 9.00 10.26
C GLU A 138 14.12 10.07 9.20
N GLU A 139 13.08 9.86 8.38
CA GLU A 139 12.77 10.71 7.24
C GLU A 139 12.05 12.01 7.63
N ILE A 140 11.14 11.96 8.62
CA ILE A 140 10.21 13.05 8.95
C ILE A 140 10.41 13.58 10.38
N GLY A 141 11.11 12.83 11.25
CA GLY A 141 11.31 13.21 12.65
C GLY A 141 10.06 13.04 13.53
N VAL A 142 9.08 12.26 13.07
CA VAL A 142 7.82 11.99 13.78
C VAL A 142 7.68 10.48 13.98
N PRO A 143 7.57 9.98 15.23
CA PRO A 143 7.51 8.53 15.49
C PRO A 143 6.15 7.90 15.13
N ASN A 144 5.13 8.70 14.85
CA ASN A 144 3.80 8.20 14.50
C ASN A 144 3.66 8.08 12.98
N MET A 145 3.74 6.85 12.47
CA MET A 145 3.63 6.56 11.03
C MET A 145 2.32 7.07 10.41
N VAL A 146 1.21 7.09 11.16
CA VAL A 146 -0.11 7.52 10.64
C VAL A 146 -0.11 9.02 10.42
N THR A 147 0.42 9.78 11.39
CA THR A 147 0.55 11.23 11.26
C THR A 147 1.52 11.59 10.13
N ALA A 148 2.66 10.89 10.04
CA ALA A 148 3.62 11.04 8.95
C ALA A 148 2.99 10.74 7.58
N GLY A 149 2.23 9.63 7.48
CA GLY A 149 1.50 9.23 6.28
C GLY A 149 0.52 10.29 5.79
N LEU A 150 -0.31 10.82 6.69
CA LEU A 150 -1.34 11.81 6.34
C LEU A 150 -0.78 13.21 6.07
N ALA A 151 0.17 13.68 6.87
CA ALA A 151 0.64 15.06 6.82
C ALA A 151 1.83 15.26 5.86
N ASP A 152 2.66 14.25 5.66
CA ASP A 152 3.89 14.35 4.88
C ASP A 152 3.83 13.47 3.62
N TYR A 153 4.03 12.14 3.74
CA TYR A 153 4.10 11.23 2.59
C TYR A 153 2.92 11.37 1.63
N ARG A 154 1.70 11.59 2.16
CA ARG A 154 0.48 11.81 1.39
C ARG A 154 -0.25 13.11 1.75
N GLY A 155 0.51 14.14 2.12
CA GLY A 155 -0.04 15.46 2.49
C GLY A 155 -0.95 16.10 1.43
N TYR A 156 -0.72 15.82 0.14
CA TYR A 156 -1.57 16.32 -0.95
C TYR A 156 -3.01 15.77 -0.91
N ASP A 157 -3.19 14.50 -0.54
CA ASP A 157 -4.52 13.89 -0.42
C ASP A 157 -5.30 14.56 0.73
N THR A 158 -4.64 14.75 1.87
CA THR A 158 -5.22 15.46 3.04
C THR A 158 -5.50 16.94 2.76
N LEU A 159 -4.67 17.62 1.96
CA LEU A 159 -4.97 18.98 1.47
C LEU A 159 -6.25 19.01 0.63
N GLY A 160 -6.46 17.99 -0.21
CA GLY A 160 -7.70 17.80 -0.97
C GLY A 160 -8.91 17.62 -0.04
N GLU A 161 -8.81 16.73 0.94
CA GLU A 161 -9.87 16.47 1.93
C GLU A 161 -10.27 17.75 2.69
N THR A 162 -9.28 18.48 3.22
CA THR A 162 -9.53 19.75 3.93
C THR A 162 -10.20 20.80 3.05
N THR A 163 -9.80 20.89 1.77
CA THR A 163 -10.42 21.78 0.79
C THR A 163 -11.88 21.42 0.52
N VAL A 164 -12.21 20.12 0.41
CA VAL A 164 -13.58 19.64 0.20
C VAL A 164 -14.47 19.99 1.39
N ILE A 165 -14.03 19.70 2.61
CA ILE A 165 -14.79 19.99 3.83
C ILE A 165 -14.99 21.51 4.01
N PHE A 166 -13.94 22.31 3.76
CA PHE A 166 -14.04 23.76 3.80
C PHE A 166 -15.05 24.30 2.79
N THR A 167 -15.00 23.81 1.55
CA THR A 167 -15.94 24.20 0.49
C THR A 167 -17.38 23.80 0.84
N ALA A 168 -17.58 22.61 1.40
CA ALA A 168 -18.88 22.15 1.87
C ALA A 168 -19.42 23.05 2.99
N GLY A 169 -18.58 23.45 3.94
CA GLY A 169 -18.92 24.40 5.00
C GLY A 169 -19.40 25.74 4.45
N ILE A 170 -18.66 26.33 3.50
CA ILE A 170 -19.05 27.56 2.81
C ILE A 170 -20.39 27.38 2.09
N ALA A 171 -20.56 26.28 1.35
CA ALA A 171 -21.79 26.01 0.62
C ALA A 171 -23.02 25.95 1.55
N VAL A 172 -22.89 25.31 2.73
CA VAL A 172 -23.94 25.26 3.74
C VAL A 172 -24.27 26.66 4.26
N ILE A 173 -23.26 27.49 4.59
CA ILE A 173 -23.46 28.87 5.06
C ILE A 173 -24.23 29.69 4.01
N LEU A 174 -23.81 29.61 2.74
CA LEU A 174 -24.47 30.34 1.64
C LEU A 174 -25.93 29.91 1.44
N LEU A 175 -26.22 28.61 1.55
CA LEU A 175 -27.59 28.09 1.45
C LEU A 175 -28.48 28.53 2.60
N LEU A 176 -27.95 28.57 3.82
CA LEU A 176 -28.68 29.02 5.01
C LEU A 176 -28.94 30.54 4.98
N ARG A 177 -27.95 31.34 4.54
CA ARG A 177 -28.09 32.79 4.34
C ARG A 177 -29.17 33.12 3.31
N ARG A 178 -29.21 32.40 2.18
CA ARG A 178 -30.24 32.59 1.14
C ARG A 178 -31.66 32.35 1.63
N ARG A 179 -31.84 31.53 2.67
CA ARG A 179 -33.15 31.20 3.25
C ARG A 179 -33.54 32.06 4.46
N GLY A 180 -32.77 33.08 4.82
CA GLY A 180 -33.01 33.93 5.99
C GLY A 180 -32.98 33.16 7.31
N LYS A 181 -32.24 32.04 7.36
CA LYS A 181 -32.10 31.17 8.54
C LYS A 181 -30.82 31.41 9.34
N LEU A 182 -29.99 32.34 8.89
CA LEU A 182 -28.78 32.86 9.53
C LEU A 182 -28.89 34.38 9.56
#